data_AF-A0AAC8QMA3-F1
#
_entry.id   AF-A0AAC8QMA3-F1
#
_cell.length_a   1.000
_cell.length_b   1.000
_cell.length_c   1.000
_cell.angle_alpha   90.00
_cell.angle_beta   90.00
_cell.angle_gamma   90.00
#
_symmetry.space_group_name_H-M   'P 1'
#
loop_
_entity.id
_entity.type
_entity.pdbx_description
1 polymer ?
#
loop_
_entity_poly.entity_id
_entity_poly.type
_entity_poly.pdbx_seq_one_letter_code
_entity_poly.pdbx_strand_id
1 'polypeptide(L)' 'MDDLPDTGFAVVRCADRAIIAYLESFPDCQRAMMYRKGDMVSFMPLMEDEVIGTPSMFTMMLEKAGYRVCHVSDAAC' A
#
# COMPACT_ATOMS: atom_id res chain seq x y z
N MET A 1 -6.65 28.81 -4.34
CA MET A 1 -6.87 27.37 -3.99
C MET A 1 -7.45 27.37 -2.59
N ASP A 2 -8.56 28.10 -2.41
CA ASP A 2 -8.98 28.62 -1.10
C ASP A 2 -10.27 27.95 -0.58
N ASP A 3 -10.72 26.88 -1.25
CA ASP A 3 -11.98 26.18 -0.96
C ASP A 3 -11.79 24.73 -0.49
N LEU A 4 -10.56 24.31 -0.14
CA LEU A 4 -10.39 22.98 0.44
C LEU A 4 -10.73 23.04 1.94
N PRO A 5 -11.67 22.21 2.44
CA PRO A 5 -11.94 22.15 3.86
C PRO A 5 -10.71 21.63 4.63
N ASP A 6 -10.53 22.07 5.88
CA ASP A 6 -9.45 21.68 6.83
C ASP A 6 -9.24 20.15 6.95
N THR A 7 -10.22 19.36 6.50
CA THR A 7 -10.16 17.92 6.34
C THR A 7 -10.80 17.53 5.01
N GLY A 8 -10.07 16.84 4.12
CA GLY A 8 -10.63 16.40 2.84
C GLY A 8 -9.59 16.16 1.75
N PHE A 9 -10.07 15.96 0.52
CA PHE A 9 -9.23 15.85 -0.66
C PHE A 9 -9.88 16.50 -1.89
N ALA A 10 -9.06 17.09 -2.77
CA ALA A 10 -9.48 17.46 -4.11
C ALA A 10 -9.05 16.38 -5.11
N VAL A 11 -9.97 15.91 -5.95
CA VAL A 11 -9.63 15.04 -7.08
C VAL A 11 -9.11 15.92 -8.22
N VAL A 12 -7.82 15.80 -8.53
CA VAL A 12 -7.17 16.65 -9.55
C VAL A 12 -7.22 16.00 -10.94
N ARG A 13 -7.34 14.67 -11.02
CA ARG A 13 -7.44 13.92 -12.28
C ARG A 13 -8.15 12.58 -12.09
N CYS A 14 -9.06 12.25 -13.02
CA CYS A 14 -9.79 10.98 -13.08
C CYS A 14 -9.69 10.36 -14.50
N ALA A 15 -8.47 10.25 -15.03
CA ALA A 15 -8.21 9.67 -16.35
C ALA A 15 -6.94 8.81 -16.31
N ASP A 16 -6.87 7.81 -17.19
CA ASP A 16 -5.72 6.90 -17.36
C ASP A 16 -5.43 5.95 -16.18
N ARG A 17 -6.49 5.44 -15.53
CA ARG A 17 -6.45 4.47 -14.42
C ARG A 17 -5.72 4.94 -13.15
N ALA A 18 -5.35 6.21 -13.07
CA ALA A 18 -4.77 6.82 -11.88
C ALA A 18 -5.75 7.86 -11.30
N ILE A 19 -6.00 7.79 -9.98
CA ILE A 19 -6.69 8.84 -9.23
C ILE A 19 -5.61 9.62 -8.49
N ILE A 20 -5.49 10.92 -8.78
CA ILE A 20 -4.61 11.82 -8.04
C ILE A 20 -5.48 12.66 -7.11
N ALA A 21 -5.35 12.44 -5.81
CA ALA A 21 -5.99 13.21 -4.76
C ALA A 21 -4.95 14.15 -4.13
N TYR A 22 -5.30 15.42 -3.98
CA TYR A 22 -4.55 16.37 -3.16
C TYR A 22 -5.15 16.36 -1.76
N LEU A 23 -4.34 16.07 -0.74
CA LEU A 23 -4.73 16.14 0.67
C LEU A 23 -3.98 17.30 1.31
N GLU A 24 -4.65 18.11 2.14
CA GLU A 24 -3.99 19.17 2.91
C GLU A 24 -2.97 18.61 3.91
N SER A 25 -3.28 17.43 4.46
CA SER A 25 -2.31 16.58 5.14
C SER A 25 -2.50 15.13 4.71
N PHE A 26 -1.45 14.53 4.17
CA PHE A 26 -1.31 13.08 4.12
C PHE A 26 -0.46 12.67 5.33
N PRO A 27 -0.69 11.50 5.96
CA PRO A 27 0.18 11.06 7.03
C PRO A 27 1.63 11.07 6.53
N ASP A 28 2.54 11.70 7.27
CA ASP A 28 3.97 11.74 6.92
C ASP A 28 4.55 10.33 7.05
N CYS A 29 4.38 9.54 5.98
CA CYS A 29 4.78 8.16 5.91
C CYS A 29 5.16 7.79 4.48
N GLN A 30 6.20 6.98 4.33
CA GLN A 30 6.66 6.51 3.03
C GLN A 30 5.71 5.49 2.39
N ARG A 31 4.92 4.80 3.23
CA ARG A 31 4.00 3.72 2.85
C ARG A 31 2.71 3.83 3.66
N ALA A 32 1.55 3.68 3.02
CA ALA A 32 0.24 3.60 3.69
C ALA A 32 -0.66 2.55 3.02
N MET A 33 -1.49 1.88 3.80
CA MET A 33 -2.56 1.01 3.33
C MET A 33 -3.85 1.81 3.15
N MET A 34 -4.43 1.76 1.95
CA MET A 34 -5.73 2.35 1.66
C MET A 34 -6.82 1.27 1.78
N TYR A 35 -7.83 1.53 2.61
CA TYR A 35 -9.04 0.72 2.70
C TYR A 35 -10.24 1.48 2.16
N ARG A 36 -11.05 0.83 1.31
CA ARG A 36 -12.29 1.41 0.76
C ARG A 36 -13.50 0.57 1.17
N LYS A 37 -14.51 1.22 1.74
CA LYS A 37 -15.83 0.64 2.04
C LYS A 37 -16.93 1.54 1.49
N GLY A 38 -17.49 1.16 0.34
CA GLY A 38 -18.43 2.03 -0.39
C GLY A 38 -17.74 3.33 -0.81
N ASP A 39 -18.25 4.45 -0.31
CA ASP A 39 -17.72 5.79 -0.58
C ASP A 39 -16.75 6.28 0.52
N MET A 40 -16.50 5.48 1.56
CA MET A 40 -15.55 5.80 2.60
C MET A 40 -14.16 5.26 2.25
N VAL A 41 -13.14 6.10 2.38
CA VAL A 41 -11.72 5.76 2.22
C VAL A 41 -10.99 6.05 3.54
N SER A 42 -10.17 5.11 3.99
CA SER A 42 -9.28 5.26 5.15
C SER A 42 -7.84 4.91 4.78
N PHE A 43 -6.88 5.64 5.33
CA PHE A 43 -5.46 5.40 5.14
C PHE A 43 -4.80 5.07 6.49
N MET A 44 -4.07 3.96 6.54
CA MET A 44 -3.27 3.55 7.69
C MET A 44 -1.79 3.60 7.32
N PRO A 45 -0.95 4.41 7.98
CA PRO A 45 0.51 4.37 7.78
C PRO A 45 1.06 2.96 8.05
N LEU A 46 2.00 2.53 7.21
CA LEU A 46 2.70 1.25 7.37
C LEU A 46 4.13 1.48 7.88
N MET A 47 4.62 0.59 8.73
CA MET A 47 6.04 0.58 9.08
C MET A 47 6.89 0.18 7.86
N GLU A 48 8.16 0.60 7.84
CA GLU A 48 9.06 0.37 6.70
C GLU A 48 9.21 -1.12 6.37
N ASP A 49 9.20 -1.99 7.38
CA ASP A 49 9.34 -3.44 7.27
C ASP A 49 8.02 -4.20 7.30
N GLU A 50 6.89 -3.50 7.44
CA GLU A 50 5.57 -4.11 7.55
C GLU A 50 5.22 -4.87 6.27
N VAL A 51 4.89 -6.15 6.45
CA VAL A 51 4.53 -7.07 5.38
C VAL A 51 3.01 -7.11 5.27
N ILE A 52 2.48 -6.67 4.12
CA ILE A 52 1.08 -6.85 3.80
C ILE A 52 0.86 -8.31 3.41
N GLY A 53 -0.11 -8.95 4.06
CA GLY A 53 -0.48 -10.34 3.78
C GLY A 53 -0.83 -10.56 2.32
N THR A 54 0.05 -11.25 1.61
CA THR A 54 -0.13 -11.75 0.25
C THR A 54 0.01 -13.28 0.28
N PRO A 55 -0.46 -14.02 -0.74
CA PRO A 55 -0.24 -15.47 -0.80
C PRO A 55 1.25 -15.87 -0.72
N SER A 56 2.17 -14.97 -1.09
CA SER A 56 3.62 -15.15 -0.99
C SER A 56 4.21 -14.69 0.35
N MET A 57 3.40 -14.27 1.33
CA MET A 57 3.86 -13.74 2.61
C MET A 57 4.78 -14.71 3.35
N PHE A 58 4.42 -16.00 3.39
CA PHE A 58 5.25 -17.01 4.05
C PHE A 58 6.61 -17.18 3.36
N THR A 59 6.65 -17.14 2.03
CA THR A 59 7.91 -17.15 1.26
C THR A 59 8.79 -15.96 1.62
N MET A 60 8.22 -14.75 1.63
CA MET A 60 8.96 -13.53 1.96
C MET A 60 9.46 -13.51 3.42
N MET A 61 8.67 -14.06 4.35
CA MET A 61 9.09 -14.22 5.75
C MET A 61 10.29 -15.17 5.88
N LEU A 62 10.27 -16.29 5.16
CA LEU A 62 11.37 -17.27 5.15
C LEU A 62 12.65 -16.65 4.56
N GLU A 63 12.55 -15.92 3.45
CA GLU A 63 13.69 -15.21 2.85
C GLU A 63 14.28 -14.17 3.80
N LYS A 64 13.44 -13.37 4.48
CA LYS A 64 13.88 -12.41 5.50
C LYS A 64 14.58 -13.07 6.69
N ALA A 65 14.18 -14.29 7.05
CA ALA A 65 14.84 -15.09 8.08
C ALA A 65 16.12 -15.79 7.59
N GLY A 66 16.53 -15.59 6.33
CA GLY A 66 17.76 -16.14 5.75
C GLY A 66 17.60 -17.52 5.10
N TYR A 67 16.38 -18.04 4.99
CA TYR A 67 16.12 -19.30 4.30
C TYR A 67 16.09 -19.08 2.78
N ARG A 68 16.65 -20.04 2.04
CA ARG A 68 16.50 -20.10 0.58
C ARG A 68 15.22 -20.87 0.26
N VAL A 69 14.23 -20.21 -0.34
CA VAL A 69 13.01 -20.87 -0.80
C VAL A 69 13.26 -21.41 -2.22
N CYS A 70 13.15 -22.72 -2.39
CA CYS A 70 13.26 -23.37 -3.71
C CYS A 70 11.88 -23.49 -4.34
N HIS A 71 11.77 -23.20 -5.63
CA HIS A 71 10.56 -23.60 -6.36
C HIS A 71 10.57 -25.12 -6.56
N VAL A 72 9.38 -25.72 -6.71
CA VAL A 72 9.26 -27.16 -6.96
C VAL A 72 10.00 -27.58 -8.24
N SER A 73 10.17 -26.66 -9.20
CA SER A 73 11.02 -26.83 -10.38
C SER A 73 12.50 -27.02 -10.07
N ASP A 74 12.96 -26.51 -8.93
CA ASP A 74 14.38 -26.47 -8.54
C ASP A 74 14.76 -27.69 -7.68
N ALA A 75 13.76 -28.45 -7.21
CA ALA A 75 13.94 -29.64 -6.37
C ALA A 75 14.23 -30.92 -7.17
N ALA A 76 14.36 -30.81 -8.50
CA ALA A 76 14.71 -31.90 -9.40
C ALA A 76 16.15 -31.73 -9.91
N CYS A 77 17.14 -31.88 -9.02
CA CYS A 77 18.55 -32.16 -9.35
C CYS A 77 19.13 -33.04 -8.24
#